data_AF-C3ZDY9-F1
#
_entry.id   AF-C3ZDY9-F1
#
_cell.length_a   1.000
_cell.length_b   1.000
_cell.length_c   1.000
_cell.angle_alpha   90.00
_cell.angle_beta   90.00
_cell.angle_gamma   90.00
#
_symmetry.space_group_name_H-M   'P 1'
#
loop_
_entity.id
_entity.type
_entity.pdbx_description
1 polymer ?
#
loop_
_entity_poly.entity_id
_entity_poly.type
_entity_poly.pdbx_seq_one_letter_code
_entity_poly.pdbx_strand_id
1 'polypeptide(L)'
;MGPDGIPASHEDWMPWLLNNLKDTFAGGQLSGERLLDVGTGPAIHNLISAARYFPNITCAEYCQENREEVEKWVRGEEDAFDWAPFIKYVCGLEGQRDWEARQVSLRDAIQQVVFCDVRDENLLASLNGGPYDVVSSVFTLCGVAKDKADFDGIVSNVSHLVKPGGTLILVCDLEATHYSDGKASFPHTYLEASYIRQAVRNSGFTDVKDDVLLFKSIEGLNWDGTSYIYLTARKSLDTA
;
A
#
# COMPACT_ATOMS: atom_id res chain seq x y z
N MET A 1 5.90 18.75 6.93
CA MET A 1 5.21 18.39 8.18
C MET A 1 5.48 19.45 9.23
N GLY A 2 4.42 19.94 9.90
CA GLY A 2 4.57 20.81 11.06
C GLY A 2 5.01 20.04 12.31
N PRO A 3 5.36 20.73 13.41
CA PRO A 3 5.81 20.12 14.66
C PRO A 3 4.78 19.19 15.33
N ASP A 4 3.50 19.28 14.94
CA ASP A 4 2.40 18.58 15.59
C ASP A 4 1.91 17.34 14.80
N GLY A 5 2.63 16.90 13.75
CA GLY A 5 2.20 15.78 12.89
C GLY A 5 1.08 16.12 11.90
N ILE A 6 0.73 17.41 11.81
CA ILE A 6 -0.35 17.92 10.96
C ILE A 6 0.24 18.47 9.64
N PRO A 7 -0.19 18.00 8.45
CA PRO A 7 0.10 18.60 7.15
C PRO A 7 -0.17 20.10 7.06
N ALA A 8 0.67 20.78 6.29
CA ALA A 8 0.44 22.14 5.82
C ALA A 8 -0.49 22.17 4.59
N SER A 9 -0.55 21.09 3.80
CA SER A 9 -1.39 20.97 2.60
C SER A 9 -1.91 19.55 2.41
N HIS A 10 -2.97 19.36 1.60
CA HIS A 10 -3.41 18.01 1.23
C HIS A 10 -2.32 17.25 0.44
N GLU A 11 -1.44 17.94 -0.28
CA GLU A 11 -0.34 17.30 -1.01
C GLU A 11 0.72 16.66 -0.09
N ASP A 12 0.74 16.99 1.21
CA ASP A 12 1.72 16.46 2.15
C ASP A 12 1.54 14.96 2.46
N TRP A 13 0.40 14.34 2.08
CA TRP A 13 0.20 12.91 2.29
C TRP A 13 1.22 12.07 1.54
N MET A 14 1.63 12.50 0.34
CA MET A 14 2.57 11.75 -0.49
C MET A 14 3.98 11.77 0.13
N PRO A 15 4.58 12.93 0.50
CA PRO A 15 5.78 12.98 1.31
C PRO A 15 5.72 12.14 2.59
N TRP A 16 4.61 12.19 3.33
CA TRP A 16 4.44 11.43 4.56
C TRP A 16 4.44 9.92 4.31
N LEU A 17 3.69 9.44 3.32
CA LEU A 17 3.63 8.04 2.91
C LEU A 17 5.02 7.54 2.49
N LEU A 18 5.68 8.30 1.60
CA LEU A 18 6.98 7.91 1.06
C LEU A 18 8.07 7.88 2.14
N ASN A 19 8.01 8.78 3.13
CA ASN A 19 8.91 8.72 4.29
C ASN A 19 8.66 7.49 5.15
N ASN A 20 7.39 7.19 5.48
CA ASN A 20 7.04 6.01 6.26
C ASN A 20 7.47 4.71 5.57
N LEU A 21 7.24 4.58 4.27
CA LEU A 21 7.71 3.44 3.47
C LEU A 21 9.23 3.35 3.47
N LYS A 22 9.93 4.45 3.19
CA LYS A 22 11.40 4.51 3.21
C LYS A 22 11.97 4.08 4.56
N ASP A 23 11.42 4.55 5.67
CA ASP A 23 11.88 4.16 7.01
C ASP A 23 11.54 2.70 7.34
N THR A 24 10.37 2.23 6.93
CA THR A 24 9.94 0.83 7.12
C THR A 24 10.86 -0.15 6.39
N PHE A 25 11.17 0.12 5.12
CA PHE A 25 12.07 -0.72 4.33
C PHE A 25 13.54 -0.60 4.76
N ALA A 26 14.00 0.60 5.14
CA ALA A 26 15.37 0.82 5.59
C ALA A 26 15.65 0.34 7.03
N GLY A 27 14.62 0.14 7.85
CA GLY A 27 14.76 -0.20 9.27
C GLY A 27 15.36 -1.58 9.57
N GLY A 28 15.65 -2.40 8.54
CA GLY A 28 16.33 -3.70 8.68
C GLY A 28 15.49 -4.81 9.33
N GLN A 29 14.20 -4.54 9.61
CA GLN A 29 13.27 -5.51 10.21
C GLN A 29 12.55 -6.38 9.17
N LEU A 30 12.56 -5.94 7.91
CA LEU A 30 12.03 -6.67 6.78
C LEU A 30 13.13 -7.53 6.18
N SER A 31 12.81 -8.80 5.91
CA SER A 31 13.70 -9.76 5.27
C SER A 31 12.88 -10.70 4.40
N GLY A 32 13.53 -11.36 3.45
CA GLY A 32 12.89 -12.24 2.48
C GLY A 32 13.15 -11.79 1.05
N GLU A 33 12.44 -12.40 0.12
CA GLU A 33 12.65 -12.18 -1.32
C GLU A 33 11.39 -11.67 -2.01
N ARG A 34 10.21 -11.99 -1.45
CA ARG A 34 8.93 -11.86 -2.15
C ARG A 34 8.03 -10.84 -1.46
N LEU A 35 7.68 -9.79 -2.18
CA LEU A 35 6.70 -8.80 -1.77
C LEU A 35 5.47 -8.88 -2.67
N LEU A 36 4.30 -8.83 -2.07
CA LEU A 36 3.03 -8.67 -2.76
C LEU A 36 2.46 -7.29 -2.45
N ASP A 37 2.10 -6.54 -3.47
CA ASP A 37 1.32 -5.32 -3.31
C ASP A 37 -0.12 -5.56 -3.78
N VAL A 38 -1.06 -5.45 -2.86
CA VAL A 38 -2.49 -5.73 -3.08
C VAL A 38 -3.23 -4.43 -3.33
N GLY A 39 -3.88 -4.34 -4.48
CA GLY A 39 -4.53 -3.12 -4.94
C GLY A 39 -3.54 -2.06 -5.36
N THR A 40 -2.54 -2.41 -6.16
CA THR A 40 -1.50 -1.49 -6.62
C THR A 40 -2.07 -0.28 -7.37
N GLY A 41 -3.23 -0.43 -8.00
CA GLY A 41 -3.75 0.56 -8.92
C GLY A 41 -2.78 0.82 -10.08
N PRO A 42 -2.84 2.00 -10.72
CA PRO A 42 -1.90 2.39 -11.76
C PRO A 42 -0.61 3.01 -11.17
N ALA A 43 -0.45 3.03 -9.84
CA ALA A 43 0.48 3.89 -9.14
C ALA A 43 1.54 3.12 -8.35
N ILE A 44 2.79 3.15 -8.80
CA ILE A 44 3.89 2.32 -8.24
C ILE A 44 4.79 3.04 -7.22
N HIS A 45 4.44 4.24 -6.79
CA HIS A 45 5.26 5.06 -5.90
C HIS A 45 5.56 4.38 -4.56
N ASN A 46 4.63 3.55 -4.07
CA ASN A 46 4.76 2.76 -2.84
C ASN A 46 5.85 1.67 -2.93
N LEU A 47 6.27 1.30 -4.13
CA LEU A 47 7.23 0.22 -4.39
C LEU A 47 8.68 0.72 -4.55
N ILE A 48 8.89 2.04 -4.68
CA ILE A 48 10.21 2.61 -4.99
C ILE A 48 11.26 2.26 -3.92
N SER A 49 10.92 2.39 -2.63
CA SER A 49 11.80 2.01 -1.53
C SER A 49 11.94 0.49 -1.43
N ALA A 50 10.87 -0.26 -1.72
CA ALA A 50 10.83 -1.72 -1.64
C ALA A 50 11.81 -2.40 -2.60
N ALA A 51 11.95 -1.87 -3.83
CA ALA A 51 12.80 -2.43 -4.89
C ALA A 51 14.29 -2.55 -4.53
N ARG A 52 14.75 -1.91 -3.45
CA ARG A 52 16.12 -2.10 -2.93
C ARG A 52 16.32 -3.41 -2.19
N TYR A 53 15.25 -3.95 -1.62
CA TYR A 53 15.29 -5.02 -0.64
C TYR A 53 14.57 -6.27 -1.15
N PHE A 54 13.60 -6.11 -2.05
CA PHE A 54 12.78 -7.18 -2.58
C PHE A 54 12.93 -7.27 -4.10
N PRO A 55 13.64 -8.30 -4.62
CA PRO A 55 13.84 -8.49 -6.06
C PRO A 55 12.64 -9.16 -6.74
N ASN A 56 11.66 -9.66 -5.98
CA ASN A 56 10.47 -10.32 -6.51
C ASN A 56 9.20 -9.65 -5.97
N ILE A 57 8.74 -8.63 -6.68
CA ILE A 57 7.52 -7.88 -6.39
C ILE A 57 6.41 -8.37 -7.33
N THR A 58 5.28 -8.74 -6.74
CA THR A 58 4.03 -9.03 -7.45
C THR A 58 3.04 -7.88 -7.21
N CYS A 59 2.58 -7.24 -8.27
CA CYS A 59 1.52 -6.23 -8.22
C CYS A 59 0.18 -6.89 -8.51
N ALA A 60 -0.74 -6.88 -7.56
CA ALA A 60 -2.03 -7.55 -7.65
C ALA A 60 -3.15 -6.51 -7.66
N GLU A 61 -3.91 -6.44 -8.75
CA GLU A 61 -4.84 -5.32 -9.00
C GLU A 61 -6.11 -5.79 -9.71
N TYR A 62 -7.27 -5.27 -9.31
CA TYR A 62 -8.57 -5.69 -9.80
C TYR A 62 -8.86 -5.15 -11.22
N CYS A 63 -8.67 -3.85 -11.44
CA CYS A 63 -9.01 -3.20 -12.70
C CYS A 63 -7.97 -3.53 -13.79
N GLN A 64 -8.45 -3.90 -14.98
CA GLN A 64 -7.56 -4.26 -16.08
C GLN A 64 -6.73 -3.06 -16.56
N GLU A 65 -7.35 -1.90 -16.65
CA GLU A 65 -6.73 -0.66 -17.09
C GLU A 65 -5.58 -0.25 -16.17
N ASN A 66 -5.76 -0.40 -14.86
CA ASN A 66 -4.71 -0.14 -13.87
C ASN A 66 -3.51 -1.09 -14.07
N ARG A 67 -3.76 -2.38 -14.30
CA ARG A 67 -2.70 -3.36 -14.60
C ARG A 67 -1.95 -2.99 -15.88
N GLU A 68 -2.67 -2.62 -16.92
CA GLU A 68 -2.08 -2.21 -18.20
C GLU A 68 -1.14 -1.00 -18.02
N GLU A 69 -1.51 -0.01 -17.20
CA GLU A 69 -0.63 1.14 -16.92
C GLU A 69 0.66 0.75 -16.19
N VAL A 70 0.59 -0.16 -15.21
CA VAL A 70 1.79 -0.69 -14.53
C VAL A 70 2.66 -1.46 -15.52
N GLU A 71 2.06 -2.34 -16.32
CA GLU A 71 2.79 -3.14 -17.30
C GLU A 71 3.46 -2.29 -18.39
N LYS A 72 2.78 -1.26 -18.92
CA LYS A 72 3.38 -0.30 -19.88
C LYS A 72 4.64 0.33 -19.30
N TRP A 73 4.57 0.76 -18.04
CA TRP A 73 5.72 1.36 -17.37
C TRP A 73 6.87 0.37 -17.14
N VAL A 74 6.55 -0.88 -16.76
CA VAL A 74 7.55 -1.96 -16.59
C VAL A 74 8.24 -2.26 -17.92
N ARG A 75 7.49 -2.30 -19.03
CA ARG A 75 8.03 -2.51 -20.40
C ARG A 75 8.80 -1.30 -20.94
N GLY A 76 8.74 -0.15 -20.26
CA GLY A 76 9.43 1.07 -20.69
C GLY A 76 8.82 1.71 -21.93
N GLU A 77 7.50 1.59 -22.11
CA GLU A 77 6.77 2.21 -23.23
C GLU A 77 6.85 3.75 -23.15
N GLU A 78 6.89 4.42 -24.31
CA GLU A 78 7.10 5.88 -24.40
C GLU A 78 5.94 6.72 -23.84
N ASP A 79 4.72 6.17 -23.86
CA ASP A 79 3.50 6.81 -23.37
C ASP A 79 3.15 6.43 -21.91
N ALA A 80 4.00 5.62 -21.25
CA ALA A 80 3.83 5.30 -19.84
C ALA A 80 3.99 6.55 -18.96
N PHE A 81 3.29 6.57 -17.82
CA PHE A 81 3.38 7.67 -16.86
C PHE A 81 4.83 7.91 -16.39
N ASP A 82 5.24 9.18 -16.36
CA ASP A 82 6.58 9.56 -15.91
C ASP A 82 6.70 9.52 -14.38
N TRP A 83 7.18 8.38 -13.87
CA TRP A 83 7.47 8.18 -12.44
C TRP A 83 8.80 8.81 -11.98
N ALA A 84 9.62 9.39 -12.88
CA ALA A 84 10.94 9.91 -12.53
C ALA A 84 10.91 10.97 -11.40
N PRO A 85 9.93 11.92 -11.33
CA PRO A 85 9.86 12.86 -10.21
C PRO A 85 9.73 12.18 -8.85
N PHE A 86 8.89 11.14 -8.75
CA PHE A 86 8.69 10.37 -7.52
C PHE A 86 9.94 9.54 -7.16
N ILE A 87 10.56 8.90 -8.15
CA ILE A 87 11.79 8.13 -7.95
C ILE A 87 12.93 9.03 -7.47
N LYS A 88 13.13 10.19 -8.11
CA LYS A 88 14.10 11.21 -7.68
C LYS A 88 13.84 11.66 -6.24
N TYR A 89 12.58 11.93 -5.89
CA TYR A 89 12.21 12.34 -4.55
C TYR A 89 12.57 11.26 -3.52
N VAL A 90 12.16 10.01 -3.73
CA VAL A 90 12.46 8.90 -2.83
C VAL A 90 13.96 8.64 -2.73
N CYS A 91 14.69 8.62 -3.86
CA CYS A 91 16.15 8.50 -3.85
C CYS A 91 16.81 9.64 -3.05
N GLY A 92 16.31 10.87 -3.18
CA GLY A 92 16.73 12.00 -2.35
C GLY A 92 16.53 11.76 -0.85
N LEU A 93 15.35 11.26 -0.44
CA LEU A 93 15.08 10.89 0.96
C LEU A 93 16.01 9.79 1.47
N GLU A 94 16.44 8.88 0.59
CA GLU A 94 17.35 7.78 0.89
C GLU A 94 18.84 8.15 0.80
N GLY A 95 19.17 9.39 0.44
CA GLY A 95 20.55 9.84 0.21
C GLY A 95 21.21 9.21 -1.02
N GLN A 96 20.43 8.68 -1.97
CA GLN A 96 20.89 8.07 -3.22
C GLN A 96 20.79 9.07 -4.38
N ARG A 97 21.85 9.14 -5.19
CA ARG A 97 21.91 10.08 -6.34
C ARG A 97 21.59 9.42 -7.68
N ASP A 98 21.78 8.11 -7.79
CA ASP A 98 21.55 7.33 -9.01
C ASP A 98 20.09 6.86 -9.06
N TRP A 99 19.20 7.80 -9.38
CA TRP A 99 17.76 7.54 -9.47
C TRP A 99 17.41 6.77 -10.75
N GLU A 100 18.22 6.90 -11.81
CA GLU A 100 18.09 6.13 -13.04
C GLU A 100 18.31 4.63 -12.76
N ALA A 101 19.34 4.26 -12.00
CA ALA A 101 19.55 2.87 -11.58
C ALA A 101 18.38 2.37 -10.71
N ARG A 102 17.81 3.20 -9.84
CA ARG A 102 16.61 2.83 -9.06
C ARG A 102 15.41 2.57 -9.97
N GLN A 103 15.24 3.38 -11.02
CA GLN A 103 14.14 3.18 -11.97
C GLN A 103 14.27 1.82 -12.68
N VAL A 104 15.47 1.47 -13.13
CA VAL A 104 15.74 0.16 -13.73
C VAL A 104 15.50 -0.96 -12.71
N SER A 105 16.05 -0.85 -11.49
CA SER A 105 15.88 -1.89 -10.48
C SER A 105 14.42 -2.08 -10.05
N LEU A 106 13.61 -1.01 -10.04
CA LEU A 106 12.18 -1.12 -9.76
C LEU A 106 11.43 -1.86 -10.88
N ARG A 107 11.74 -1.59 -12.15
CA ARG A 107 11.19 -2.36 -13.27
C ARG A 107 11.58 -3.83 -13.17
N ASP A 108 12.85 -4.10 -12.89
CA ASP A 108 13.36 -5.45 -12.75
C ASP A 108 12.77 -6.17 -11.53
N ALA A 109 12.48 -5.45 -10.44
CA ALA A 109 11.89 -6.06 -9.24
C ALA A 109 10.42 -6.43 -9.44
N ILE A 110 9.66 -5.71 -10.29
CA ILE A 110 8.27 -6.05 -10.60
C ILE A 110 8.25 -7.21 -11.59
N GLN A 111 8.07 -8.42 -11.06
CA GLN A 111 8.12 -9.66 -11.84
C GLN A 111 6.76 -10.03 -12.43
N GLN A 112 5.67 -9.63 -11.77
CA GLN A 112 4.31 -10.03 -12.13
C GLN A 112 3.32 -8.90 -11.86
N VAL A 113 2.39 -8.71 -12.80
CA VAL A 113 1.19 -7.89 -12.65
C VAL A 113 -0.02 -8.78 -12.90
N VAL A 114 -0.91 -8.90 -11.92
CA VAL A 114 -1.90 -9.99 -11.88
C VAL A 114 -3.27 -9.49 -11.42
N PHE A 115 -4.33 -10.15 -11.90
CA PHE A 115 -5.68 -9.92 -11.39
C PHE A 115 -5.79 -10.37 -9.94
N CYS A 116 -6.50 -9.58 -9.13
CA CYS A 116 -6.83 -9.90 -7.75
C CYS A 116 -8.18 -9.30 -7.38
N ASP A 117 -9.07 -10.12 -6.80
CA ASP A 117 -10.24 -9.66 -6.09
C ASP A 117 -10.05 -9.96 -4.60
N VAL A 118 -9.96 -8.90 -3.78
CA VAL A 118 -9.68 -9.03 -2.35
C VAL A 118 -10.79 -9.73 -1.56
N ARG A 119 -11.98 -9.87 -2.15
CA ARG A 119 -13.12 -10.59 -1.57
C ARG A 119 -13.15 -12.06 -1.92
N ASP A 120 -12.39 -12.49 -2.92
CA ASP A 120 -12.27 -13.91 -3.25
C ASP A 120 -11.42 -14.60 -2.17
N GLU A 121 -11.92 -15.66 -1.53
CA GLU A 121 -11.16 -16.46 -0.56
C GLU A 121 -9.86 -17.03 -1.18
N ASN A 122 -9.82 -17.13 -2.51
CA ASN A 122 -8.72 -17.61 -3.32
C ASN A 122 -8.05 -16.47 -4.12
N LEU A 123 -7.81 -15.31 -3.49
CA LEU A 123 -7.28 -14.06 -4.08
C LEU A 123 -6.25 -14.23 -5.20
N LEU A 124 -5.32 -15.18 -5.04
CA LEU A 124 -4.22 -15.44 -5.97
C LEU A 124 -4.14 -16.91 -6.39
N ALA A 125 -5.25 -17.64 -6.46
CA ALA A 125 -5.25 -19.08 -6.81
C ALA A 125 -4.56 -19.39 -8.15
N SER A 126 -4.52 -18.43 -9.08
CA SER A 126 -3.80 -18.55 -10.35
C SER A 126 -2.27 -18.57 -10.19
N LEU A 127 -1.73 -18.14 -9.05
CA LEU A 127 -0.29 -17.89 -8.88
C LEU A 127 0.47 -18.99 -8.15
N ASN A 128 -0.20 -20.03 -7.62
CA ASN A 128 0.43 -21.18 -6.93
C ASN A 128 1.58 -20.80 -5.96
N GLY A 129 1.53 -19.59 -5.40
CA GLY A 129 2.75 -18.87 -5.03
C GLY A 129 2.64 -18.04 -3.76
N GLY A 130 1.56 -18.08 -2.99
CA GLY A 130 1.62 -17.60 -1.60
C GLY A 130 2.37 -18.59 -0.70
N PRO A 131 2.75 -18.21 0.53
CA PRO A 131 2.67 -16.87 1.11
C PRO A 131 3.94 -16.01 0.85
N TYR A 132 3.83 -14.70 1.03
CA TYR A 132 4.84 -13.66 0.80
C TYR A 132 5.54 -13.21 2.09
N ASP A 133 6.76 -12.70 1.97
CA ASP A 133 7.53 -12.18 3.11
C ASP A 133 6.98 -10.84 3.61
N VAL A 134 6.53 -10.01 2.67
CA VAL A 134 5.84 -8.74 2.90
C VAL A 134 4.59 -8.68 2.03
N VAL A 135 3.48 -8.24 2.61
CA VAL A 135 2.29 -7.85 1.86
C VAL A 135 2.01 -6.38 2.17
N SER A 136 1.93 -5.55 1.14
CA SER A 136 1.50 -4.16 1.25
C SER A 136 0.13 -3.95 0.63
N SER A 137 -0.62 -2.98 1.15
CA SER A 137 -1.79 -2.42 0.46
C SER A 137 -1.96 -0.97 0.88
N VAL A 138 -2.07 -0.08 -0.11
CA VAL A 138 -2.17 1.36 0.11
C VAL A 138 -3.53 1.85 -0.37
N PHE A 139 -4.37 2.28 0.58
CA PHE A 139 -5.75 2.77 0.42
C PHE A 139 -6.78 1.77 -0.16
N THR A 140 -6.35 0.63 -0.71
CA THR A 140 -7.28 -0.28 -1.38
C THR A 140 -8.19 -1.03 -0.41
N LEU A 141 -7.67 -1.69 0.64
CA LEU A 141 -8.51 -2.57 1.47
C LEU A 141 -9.65 -1.82 2.17
N CYS A 142 -9.39 -0.62 2.69
CA CYS A 142 -10.42 0.26 3.25
C CYS A 142 -11.31 0.87 2.17
N GLY A 143 -10.72 1.29 1.04
CA GLY A 143 -11.41 1.98 -0.03
C GLY A 143 -12.43 1.13 -0.76
N VAL A 144 -12.19 -0.18 -0.87
CA VAL A 144 -13.16 -1.07 -1.51
C VAL A 144 -14.20 -1.62 -0.55
N ALA A 145 -13.94 -1.66 0.77
CA ALA A 145 -14.82 -2.32 1.72
C ALA A 145 -16.23 -1.70 1.74
N LYS A 146 -17.26 -2.56 1.74
CA LYS A 146 -18.68 -2.13 1.76
C LYS A 146 -19.17 -1.76 3.15
N ASP A 147 -18.65 -2.45 4.15
CA ASP A 147 -18.91 -2.23 5.56
C ASP A 147 -17.77 -2.82 6.40
N LYS A 148 -17.90 -2.72 7.72
CA LYS A 148 -16.92 -3.23 8.69
C LYS A 148 -16.73 -4.76 8.63
N ALA A 149 -17.77 -5.52 8.33
CA ALA A 149 -17.67 -6.98 8.23
C ALA A 149 -16.97 -7.40 6.93
N ASP A 150 -17.25 -6.71 5.82
CA ASP A 150 -16.54 -6.89 4.55
C ASP A 150 -15.05 -6.50 4.69
N PHE A 151 -14.74 -5.42 5.42
CA PHE A 151 -13.36 -5.06 5.75
C PHE A 151 -12.65 -6.15 6.56
N ASP A 152 -13.27 -6.68 7.61
CA ASP A 152 -12.70 -7.78 8.40
C ASP A 152 -12.43 -9.02 7.55
N GLY A 153 -13.37 -9.37 6.65
CA GLY A 153 -13.21 -10.46 5.69
C GLY A 153 -12.04 -10.23 4.73
N ILE A 154 -11.91 -9.04 4.16
CA ILE A 154 -10.81 -8.65 3.28
C ILE A 154 -9.45 -8.73 4.00
N VAL A 155 -9.35 -8.21 5.22
CA VAL A 155 -8.09 -8.28 6.00
C VAL A 155 -7.75 -9.72 6.35
N SER A 156 -8.74 -10.53 6.72
CA SER A 156 -8.56 -11.97 6.97
C SER A 156 -8.02 -12.71 5.73
N ASN A 157 -8.65 -12.47 4.58
CA ASN A 157 -8.23 -12.97 3.27
C ASN A 157 -6.78 -12.64 2.93
N VAL A 158 -6.41 -11.35 3.02
CA VAL A 158 -5.04 -10.88 2.80
C VAL A 158 -4.06 -11.48 3.81
N SER A 159 -4.50 -11.74 5.05
CA SER A 159 -3.66 -12.33 6.09
C SER A 159 -3.12 -13.72 5.75
N HIS A 160 -3.83 -14.49 4.92
CA HIS A 160 -3.39 -15.81 4.46
C HIS A 160 -2.25 -15.73 3.43
N LEU A 161 -2.07 -14.56 2.81
CA LEU A 161 -0.99 -14.31 1.85
C LEU A 161 0.31 -13.92 2.56
N VAL A 162 0.30 -13.63 3.86
CA VAL A 162 1.49 -13.28 4.64
C VAL A 162 2.07 -14.53 5.30
N LYS A 163 3.38 -14.78 5.13
CA LYS A 163 4.08 -15.87 5.82
C LYS A 163 3.93 -15.73 7.33
N PRO A 164 3.90 -16.83 8.11
CA PRO A 164 4.17 -16.75 9.54
C PRO A 164 5.48 -16.00 9.80
N GLY A 165 5.44 -14.98 10.65
CA GLY A 165 6.56 -14.08 10.88
C GLY A 165 6.81 -13.02 9.78
N GLY A 166 6.04 -13.02 8.70
CA GLY A 166 6.06 -12.00 7.65
C GLY A 166 5.41 -10.69 8.09
N THR A 167 5.41 -9.68 7.22
CA THR A 167 4.92 -8.33 7.55
C THR A 167 3.76 -7.90 6.68
N LEU A 168 2.74 -7.30 7.29
CA LEU A 168 1.71 -6.50 6.62
C LEU A 168 2.08 -5.02 6.72
N ILE A 169 2.04 -4.32 5.59
CA ILE A 169 2.04 -2.86 5.52
C ILE A 169 0.66 -2.44 5.01
N LEU A 170 -0.09 -1.69 5.79
CA LEU A 170 -1.44 -1.27 5.44
C LEU A 170 -1.56 0.24 5.58
N VAL A 171 -2.05 0.91 4.53
CA VAL A 171 -2.40 2.33 4.61
C VAL A 171 -3.88 2.46 4.36
N CYS A 172 -4.57 3.16 5.26
CA CYS A 172 -6.00 3.39 5.14
C CYS A 172 -6.33 4.86 5.32
N ASP A 173 -7.39 5.28 4.65
CA ASP A 173 -8.12 6.48 5.04
C ASP A 173 -8.98 6.23 6.28
N LEU A 174 -9.18 7.29 7.07
CA LEU A 174 -9.88 7.23 8.35
C LEU A 174 -11.08 8.16 8.38
N GLU A 175 -12.15 7.69 9.00
CA GLU A 175 -13.34 8.47 9.34
C GLU A 175 -14.06 9.09 8.14
N ALA A 176 -13.77 8.59 6.94
CA ALA A 176 -14.43 8.97 5.71
C ALA A 176 -15.82 8.33 5.63
N THR A 177 -16.78 9.06 5.08
CA THR A 177 -18.11 8.54 4.75
C THR A 177 -18.41 8.63 3.25
N HIS A 178 -17.64 9.41 2.50
CA HIS A 178 -17.79 9.58 1.05
C HIS A 178 -16.46 9.74 0.33
N TYR A 179 -16.41 9.25 -0.91
CA TYR A 179 -15.35 9.51 -1.90
C TYR A 179 -15.97 10.10 -3.17
N SER A 180 -15.26 10.99 -3.86
CA SER A 180 -15.67 11.67 -5.08
C SER A 180 -14.61 11.50 -6.15
N ASP A 181 -15.00 11.08 -7.35
CA ASP A 181 -14.12 11.05 -8.52
C ASP A 181 -14.14 12.39 -9.31
N GLY A 182 -14.73 13.43 -8.71
CA GLY A 182 -14.98 14.74 -9.33
C GLY A 182 -16.25 14.79 -10.19
N LYS A 183 -16.88 13.65 -10.51
CA LYS A 183 -18.14 13.56 -11.27
C LYS A 183 -19.30 13.05 -10.42
N ALA A 184 -19.03 12.10 -9.53
CA ALA A 184 -20.00 11.48 -8.65
C ALA A 184 -19.40 11.28 -7.25
N SER A 185 -20.28 11.23 -6.25
CA SER A 185 -19.93 10.87 -4.88
C SER A 185 -20.41 9.45 -4.59
N PHE A 186 -19.56 8.68 -3.93
CA PHE A 186 -19.74 7.27 -3.61
C PHE A 186 -19.64 7.08 -2.10
N PRO A 187 -20.49 6.23 -1.49
CA PRO A 187 -20.37 5.88 -0.08
C PRO A 187 -18.99 5.28 0.21
N HIS A 188 -18.43 5.65 1.37
CA HIS A 188 -17.19 5.10 1.90
C HIS A 188 -17.44 4.48 3.27
N THR A 189 -16.75 3.38 3.57
CA THR A 189 -16.89 2.74 4.88
C THR A 189 -16.17 3.57 5.95
N TYR A 190 -16.92 4.00 6.97
CA TYR A 190 -16.36 4.70 8.11
C TYR A 190 -15.53 3.76 8.99
N LEU A 191 -14.20 3.96 8.98
CA LEU A 191 -13.24 3.20 9.75
C LEU A 191 -12.39 4.11 10.64
N GLU A 192 -12.29 3.75 11.91
CA GLU A 192 -11.44 4.44 12.89
C GLU A 192 -10.09 3.70 13.00
N ALA A 193 -9.04 4.43 13.38
CA ALA A 193 -7.71 3.83 13.61
C ALA A 193 -7.76 2.67 14.63
N SER A 194 -8.54 2.82 15.70
CA SER A 194 -8.74 1.77 16.72
C SER A 194 -9.36 0.50 16.12
N TYR A 195 -10.33 0.66 15.22
CA TYR A 195 -11.01 -0.44 14.54
C TYR A 195 -10.05 -1.18 13.60
N ILE A 196 -9.31 -0.45 12.75
CA ILE A 196 -8.36 -1.04 11.80
C ILE A 196 -7.28 -1.84 12.54
N ARG A 197 -6.71 -1.29 13.62
CA ARG A 197 -5.75 -2.03 14.47
C ARG A 197 -6.37 -3.32 15.01
N GLN A 198 -7.63 -3.29 15.43
CA GLN A 198 -8.31 -4.47 15.97
C GLN A 198 -8.60 -5.52 14.89
N ALA A 199 -9.07 -5.13 13.71
CA ALA A 199 -9.29 -6.02 12.57
C ALA A 199 -8.00 -6.74 12.15
N VAL A 200 -6.88 -6.00 12.10
CA VAL A 200 -5.55 -6.57 11.85
C VAL A 200 -5.16 -7.57 12.95
N ARG A 201 -5.34 -7.24 14.25
CA ARG A 201 -5.05 -8.19 15.34
C ARG A 201 -5.92 -9.45 15.27
N ASN A 202 -7.20 -9.29 14.98
CA ASN A 202 -8.15 -10.40 14.83
C ASN A 202 -7.76 -11.34 13.68
N SER A 203 -7.04 -10.83 12.68
CA SER A 203 -6.54 -11.60 11.52
C SER A 203 -5.18 -12.28 11.77
N GLY A 204 -4.78 -12.44 13.05
CA GLY A 204 -3.59 -13.18 13.46
C GLY A 204 -2.29 -12.39 13.34
N PHE A 205 -2.36 -11.06 13.37
CA PHE A 205 -1.17 -10.20 13.41
C PHE A 205 -0.85 -9.71 14.82
N THR A 206 0.44 -9.62 15.12
CA THR A 206 1.04 -9.07 16.34
C THR A 206 1.88 -7.85 16.01
N ASP A 207 2.46 -7.21 17.04
CA ASP A 207 3.39 -6.08 16.89
C ASP A 207 2.86 -4.93 16.02
N VAL A 208 1.55 -4.67 16.11
CA VAL A 208 0.89 -3.60 15.38
C VAL A 208 1.45 -2.24 15.81
N LYS A 209 2.09 -1.55 14.87
CA LYS A 209 2.59 -0.17 15.01
C LYS A 209 1.96 0.68 13.92
N ASP A 210 1.76 1.95 14.20
CA ASP A 210 1.21 2.87 13.21
C ASP A 210 1.72 4.30 13.40
N ASP A 211 1.58 5.06 12.33
CA ASP A 211 1.73 6.51 12.27
C ASP A 211 0.45 7.09 11.64
N VAL A 212 0.02 8.26 12.11
CA VAL A 212 -1.25 8.88 11.67
C VAL A 212 -0.98 10.28 11.14
N LEU A 213 -1.46 10.54 9.94
CA LEU A 213 -1.44 11.86 9.33
C LEU A 213 -2.80 12.56 9.50
N LEU A 214 -2.84 13.69 10.20
CA LEU A 214 -4.08 14.44 10.46
C LEU A 214 -4.19 15.68 9.56
N PHE A 215 -5.18 15.80 8.68
CA PHE A 215 -5.32 16.95 7.78
C PHE A 215 -5.87 18.22 8.47
N LYS A 216 -5.31 19.41 8.16
CA LYS A 216 -5.87 20.71 8.62
C LYS A 216 -7.14 21.11 7.89
N SER A 217 -7.22 20.71 6.63
CA SER A 217 -8.33 20.99 5.73
C SER A 217 -8.48 19.81 4.79
N ILE A 218 -9.74 19.47 4.53
CA ILE A 218 -10.13 18.48 3.52
C ILE A 218 -10.52 19.16 2.20
N GLU A 219 -10.33 20.48 2.09
CA GLU A 219 -10.65 21.24 0.89
C GLU A 219 -9.74 20.79 -0.28
N GLY A 220 -10.38 20.41 -1.39
CA GLY A 220 -9.71 19.85 -2.57
C GLY A 220 -9.43 18.35 -2.48
N LEU A 221 -9.74 17.69 -1.36
CA LEU A 221 -9.71 16.23 -1.28
C LEU A 221 -10.94 15.63 -1.93
N ASN A 222 -10.71 14.48 -2.56
CA ASN A 222 -11.75 13.64 -3.14
C ASN A 222 -12.49 12.80 -2.09
N TRP A 223 -12.30 13.05 -0.80
CA TRP A 223 -12.90 12.27 0.28
C TRP A 223 -13.05 13.18 1.51
N ASP A 224 -13.98 12.85 2.41
CA ASP A 224 -14.38 13.71 3.54
C ASP A 224 -13.74 13.34 4.88
N GLY A 225 -12.90 12.31 4.91
CA GLY A 225 -12.20 11.91 6.12
C GLY A 225 -11.03 12.84 6.46
N THR A 226 -10.61 12.79 7.72
CA THR A 226 -9.73 13.80 8.33
C THR A 226 -8.30 13.32 8.50
N SER A 227 -8.03 12.04 8.24
CA SER A 227 -6.71 11.47 8.49
C SER A 227 -6.41 10.17 7.75
N TYR A 228 -5.13 9.86 7.61
CA TYR A 228 -4.63 8.58 7.11
C TYR A 228 -3.87 7.85 8.21
N ILE A 229 -3.94 6.51 8.20
CA ILE A 229 -3.10 5.65 9.04
C ILE A 229 -2.12 4.88 8.15
N TYR A 230 -0.85 4.85 8.54
CA TYR A 230 0.16 3.95 8.02
C TYR A 230 0.44 2.92 9.11
N LEU A 231 0.17 1.65 8.85
CA LEU A 231 0.25 0.57 9.82
C LEU A 231 1.22 -0.50 9.35
N THR A 232 2.04 -1.01 10.26
CA THR A 232 2.84 -2.22 10.07
C THR A 232 2.45 -3.26 11.13
N ALA A 233 2.40 -4.52 10.75
CA ALA A 233 2.12 -5.61 11.69
C ALA A 233 2.83 -6.90 11.28
N ARG A 234 3.13 -7.77 12.25
CA ARG A 234 3.82 -9.04 12.02
C ARG A 234 2.82 -10.19 12.07
N LYS A 235 2.85 -11.11 11.11
CA LYS A 235 1.99 -12.30 11.18
C LYS A 235 2.51 -13.19 12.31
N SER A 236 1.61 -13.68 13.16
CA SER A 236 1.98 -14.62 14.23
C SER A 236 2.74 -15.83 13.67
N LEU A 237 3.71 -16.33 14.42
CA LEU A 237 4.41 -17.59 14.10
C LEU A 237 3.52 -18.80 14.36
N ASP A 238 2.54 -18.67 15.25
CA ASP A 238 1.61 -19.73 15.59
C ASP A 238 0.51 -19.79 14.52
N THR A 239 0.62 -20.74 13.60
CA THR A 239 -0.52 -21.17 12.79
C THR A 239 -1.41 -22.06 13.66
N ALA A 240 -2.50 -21.49 14.17
CA ALA A 240 -3.58 -22.29 14.75
C ALA A 240 -4.29 -23.09 13.66
#